data_AF-A0AA96DSG5-F1
#
_entry.id   AF-A0AA96DSG5-F1
#
_cell.length_a   1.000
_cell.length_b   1.000
_cell.length_c   1.000
_cell.angle_alpha   90.00
_cell.angle_beta   90.00
_cell.angle_gamma   90.00
#
_symmetry.space_group_name_H-M   'P 1'
#
loop_
_entity.id
_entity.type
_entity.pdbx_description
1 polymer ?
#
loop_
_entity_poly.entity_id
_entity_poly.type
_entity_poly.pdbx_seq_one_letter_code
_entity_poly.pdbx_strand_id
1 'polypeptide(L)'
;MDKNKKNILLILLVAIFFVVGFIGFKDSLPENKNERVYGILQEYLPYTIEKRTGGLAIVYKDGREKEKPKNSQIFHITDKLDKEWGKDNLILDGNILIVLNKDKQELKRVDLNSQELVWVKEFFGI
;
A
#
# COMPACT_ATOMS: atom_id res chain seq x y z
N MET A 1 47.93 14.49 -0.90
CA MET A 1 46.61 14.52 -1.57
C MET A 1 46.08 15.94 -1.54
N ASP A 2 45.91 16.53 -2.72
CA ASP A 2 45.54 17.94 -2.91
C ASP A 2 44.21 18.28 -2.19
N LYS A 3 44.14 19.44 -1.54
CA LYS A 3 43.01 19.86 -0.68
C LYS A 3 41.69 19.86 -1.45
N ASN A 4 41.76 20.20 -2.73
CA ASN A 4 40.62 20.20 -3.65
C ASN A 4 40.07 18.78 -3.89
N LYS A 5 40.94 17.76 -3.97
CA LYS A 5 40.52 16.36 -4.15
C LYS A 5 39.83 15.81 -2.89
N LYS A 6 40.28 16.23 -1.69
CA LYS A 6 39.60 15.88 -0.42
C LYS A 6 38.21 16.50 -0.33
N ASN A 7 38.04 17.75 -0.74
CA ASN A 7 36.74 18.42 -0.75
C ASN A 7 35.77 17.79 -1.76
N ILE A 8 36.26 17.44 -2.96
CA ILE A 8 35.45 16.74 -3.97
C ILE A 8 35.00 15.36 -3.45
N LEU A 9 35.91 14.60 -2.84
CA LEU A 9 35.59 13.30 -2.25
C LEU A 9 34.52 13.42 -1.15
N LEU A 10 34.62 14.46 -0.30
CA LEU A 10 33.66 14.70 0.78
C LEU A 10 32.29 15.11 0.24
N ILE A 11 32.25 15.95 -0.80
CA ILE A 11 31.00 16.32 -1.49
C ILE A 11 30.35 15.09 -2.14
N LEU A 12 31.14 14.25 -2.81
CA LEU A 12 30.63 13.03 -3.45
C LEU A 12 30.05 12.05 -2.41
N LEU A 13 30.75 11.88 -1.29
CA LEU A 13 30.29 11.04 -0.18
C LEU A 13 28.94 11.55 0.37
N VAL A 14 28.84 12.85 0.63
CA VAL A 14 27.59 13.48 1.10
C VAL A 14 26.46 13.30 0.08
N ALA A 15 26.74 13.48 -1.21
CA ALA A 15 25.75 13.27 -2.27
C ALA A 15 25.21 11.83 -2.30
N ILE A 16 26.09 10.83 -2.13
CA ILE A 16 25.67 9.42 -2.05
C ILE A 16 24.75 9.20 -0.84
N PHE A 17 25.09 9.75 0.33
CA PHE A 17 24.23 9.64 1.51
C PHE A 17 22.86 10.29 1.31
N PHE A 18 22.79 11.44 0.63
CA PHE A 18 21.51 12.06 0.29
C PHE A 18 20.68 11.22 -0.68
N VAL A 19 21.29 10.63 -1.71
CA VAL A 19 20.57 9.76 -2.66
C VAL A 19 20.02 8.53 -1.95
N VAL A 20 20.84 7.83 -1.16
CA VAL A 20 20.40 6.64 -0.40
C VAL A 20 19.33 7.02 0.63
N GLY A 21 19.52 8.14 1.33
CA GLY A 21 18.54 8.64 2.29
C GLY A 21 17.20 9.00 1.63
N PHE A 22 17.23 9.59 0.44
CA PHE A 22 16.03 9.94 -0.31
C PHE A 22 15.27 8.71 -0.80
N ILE A 23 15.98 7.67 -1.28
CA ILE A 23 15.37 6.40 -1.67
C ILE A 23 14.68 5.76 -0.45
N GLY A 24 15.40 5.62 0.67
CA GLY A 24 14.82 5.05 1.90
C GLY A 24 13.64 5.86 2.45
N PHE A 25 13.67 7.19 2.30
CA PHE A 25 12.54 8.05 2.65
C PHE A 25 11.33 7.79 1.75
N LYS A 26 11.52 7.74 0.43
CA LYS A 26 10.43 7.44 -0.52
C LYS A 26 9.82 6.07 -0.27
N ASP A 27 10.64 5.06 0.03
CA ASP A 27 10.17 3.70 0.32
C ASP A 27 9.38 3.62 1.64
N SER A 28 9.62 4.54 2.58
CA SER A 28 8.89 4.62 3.86
C SER A 28 7.54 5.32 3.77
N LEU A 29 7.27 6.03 2.67
CA LEU A 29 5.99 6.70 2.50
C LEU A 29 4.92 5.67 2.12
N PRO A 30 3.75 5.70 2.77
CA PRO A 30 2.63 4.85 2.38
C PRO A 30 2.19 5.20 0.96
N GLU A 31 1.77 4.19 0.21
CA GLU A 31 1.29 4.38 -1.15
C GLU A 31 0.04 5.27 -1.15
N ASN A 32 -0.07 6.19 -2.12
CA ASN A 32 -1.20 7.11 -2.16
C ASN A 32 -2.45 6.32 -2.58
N LYS A 33 -3.38 6.13 -1.63
CA LYS A 33 -4.62 5.39 -1.86
C LYS A 33 -5.69 6.33 -2.42
N ASN A 34 -6.37 5.91 -3.48
CA ASN A 34 -7.53 6.64 -4.00
C ASN A 34 -8.67 6.59 -2.97
N GLU A 35 -9.02 7.73 -2.37
CA GLU A 35 -9.97 7.79 -1.24
C GLU A 35 -11.34 7.18 -1.57
N ARG A 36 -11.87 7.42 -2.78
CA ARG A 36 -13.20 6.94 -3.16
C ARG A 36 -13.22 5.43 -3.35
N VAL A 37 -12.34 4.92 -4.21
CA VAL A 37 -12.32 3.49 -4.53
C VAL A 37 -11.87 2.69 -3.31
N TYR A 38 -10.81 3.13 -2.64
CA TYR A 38 -10.32 2.44 -1.45
C TYR A 38 -11.35 2.46 -0.31
N GLY A 39 -12.06 3.57 -0.09
CA GLY A 39 -13.12 3.66 0.91
C GLY A 39 -14.26 2.66 0.67
N ILE A 40 -14.62 2.41 -0.60
CA ILE A 40 -15.60 1.36 -0.95
C ILE A 40 -15.01 -0.03 -0.67
N LEU A 41 -13.75 -0.27 -1.03
CA LEU A 41 -13.12 -1.58 -0.87
C LEU A 41 -12.90 -1.98 0.59
N GLN A 42 -12.71 -1.01 1.50
CA GLN A 42 -12.50 -1.26 2.93
C GLN A 42 -13.59 -2.12 3.58
N GLU A 43 -14.84 -2.02 3.11
CA GLU A 43 -15.95 -2.85 3.62
C GLU A 43 -15.73 -4.34 3.32
N TYR A 44 -15.09 -4.65 2.19
CA TYR A 44 -14.90 -6.01 1.68
C TYR A 44 -13.54 -6.62 2.06
N LEU A 45 -12.58 -5.81 2.52
CA LEU A 45 -11.26 -6.30 2.94
C LEU A 45 -11.38 -7.37 4.05
N PRO A 46 -10.46 -8.35 4.09
CA PRO A 46 -10.52 -9.46 5.05
C PRO A 46 -10.09 -9.06 6.48
N TYR A 47 -9.81 -7.78 6.72
CA TYR A 47 -9.35 -7.25 8.00
C TYR A 47 -9.94 -5.87 8.30
N THR A 48 -9.77 -5.42 9.55
CA THR A 48 -10.04 -4.06 10.01
C THR A 48 -8.85 -3.54 10.82
N ILE A 49 -8.74 -2.23 10.95
CA ILE A 49 -7.69 -1.59 11.77
C ILE A 49 -8.34 -1.07 13.06
N GLU A 50 -7.92 -1.59 14.21
CA GLU A 50 -8.39 -1.18 15.53
C GLU A 50 -7.34 -0.31 16.24
N LYS A 51 -7.79 0.74 16.94
CA LYS A 51 -6.93 1.52 17.84
C LYS A 51 -6.75 0.79 19.16
N ARG A 52 -5.53 0.80 19.68
CA ARG A 52 -5.14 0.26 20.99
C ARG A 52 -4.20 1.21 21.72
N THR A 53 -4.02 0.99 23.02
CA THR A 53 -3.15 1.80 23.89
C THR A 53 -1.69 1.87 23.41
N GLY A 54 -1.25 0.91 22.59
CA GLY A 54 0.09 0.84 22.01
C GLY A 54 0.17 1.11 20.50
N GLY A 55 -0.84 1.75 19.90
CA GLY A 55 -0.87 2.07 18.46
C GLY A 55 -2.04 1.42 17.74
N LEU A 56 -1.77 0.85 16.56
CA LEU A 56 -2.77 0.21 15.72
C LEU A 56 -2.64 -1.33 15.76
N ALA A 57 -3.73 -2.03 15.49
CA ALA A 57 -3.77 -3.48 15.35
C ALA A 57 -4.59 -3.87 14.11
N ILE A 58 -4.14 -4.90 13.41
CA ILE A 58 -4.86 -5.50 12.29
C ILE A 58 -5.70 -6.66 12.85
N VAL A 59 -7.00 -6.63 12.61
CA VAL A 59 -7.95 -7.63 13.08
C VAL A 59 -8.59 -8.31 11.89
N TYR A 60 -8.30 -9.60 11.72
CA TYR A 60 -8.86 -10.38 10.62
C TYR A 60 -10.31 -10.76 10.88
N LYS A 61 -11.17 -10.59 9.86
CA LYS A 61 -12.61 -10.91 9.92
C LYS A 61 -12.87 -12.42 9.93
N ASP A 62 -11.91 -13.23 9.52
CA ASP A 62 -11.99 -14.70 9.47
C ASP A 62 -11.58 -15.40 10.77
N GLY A 63 -11.29 -14.63 11.83
CA GLY A 63 -10.94 -15.17 13.14
C GLY A 63 -9.47 -15.56 13.30
N ARG A 64 -8.60 -15.28 12.31
CA ARG A 64 -7.14 -15.40 12.48
C ARG A 64 -6.62 -14.49 13.60
N GLU A 65 -5.44 -14.85 14.11
CA GLU A 65 -4.81 -14.11 15.21
C GLU A 65 -4.57 -12.63 14.84
N LYS A 66 -4.88 -11.73 15.77
CA LYS A 66 -4.72 -10.28 15.58
C LYS A 66 -3.25 -9.94 15.42
N GLU A 67 -2.90 -9.26 14.33
CA GLU A 67 -1.54 -8.78 14.10
C GLU A 67 -1.33 -7.40 14.75
N LYS A 68 -0.20 -7.28 15.45
CA LYS A 68 0.15 -6.12 16.28
C LYS A 68 1.46 -5.48 15.81
N PRO A 69 1.59 -5.10 14.53
CA PRO A 69 2.86 -4.60 14.00
C PRO A 69 3.26 -3.28 14.65
N LYS A 70 4.52 -2.91 14.48
CA LYS A 70 5.00 -1.56 14.82
C LYS A 70 4.28 -0.55 13.92
N ASN A 71 4.06 0.67 14.43
CA ASN A 71 3.36 1.72 13.68
C ASN A 71 4.00 2.03 12.32
N SER A 72 5.33 1.91 12.21
CA SER A 72 6.05 2.12 10.94
C SER A 72 5.82 1.02 9.91
N GLN A 73 5.31 -0.15 10.31
CA GLN A 73 5.15 -1.32 9.45
C GLN A 73 3.70 -1.57 9.06
N ILE A 74 2.73 -0.99 9.80
CA ILE A 74 1.33 -1.32 9.62
C ILE A 74 0.85 -1.03 8.19
N PHE A 75 1.21 0.13 7.64
CA PHE A 75 0.78 0.51 6.30
C PHE A 75 1.36 -0.42 5.24
N HIS A 76 2.64 -0.78 5.35
CA HIS A 76 3.25 -1.76 4.44
C HIS A 76 2.59 -3.14 4.52
N ILE A 77 2.21 -3.60 5.71
CA ILE A 77 1.53 -4.88 5.88
C ILE A 77 0.12 -4.79 5.28
N THR A 78 -0.64 -3.73 5.57
CA THR A 78 -1.97 -3.55 5.01
C THR A 78 -1.94 -3.44 3.50
N ASP A 79 -0.97 -2.74 2.91
CA ASP A 79 -0.83 -2.61 1.45
C ASP A 79 -0.54 -3.98 0.82
N LYS A 80 0.30 -4.80 1.47
CA LYS A 80 0.53 -6.17 1.02
C LYS A 80 -0.75 -7.02 1.07
N LEU A 81 -1.48 -6.95 2.18
CA LEU A 81 -2.77 -7.66 2.34
C LEU A 81 -3.79 -7.22 1.30
N ASP A 82 -3.88 -5.91 1.05
CA ASP A 82 -4.78 -5.32 0.04
C ASP A 82 -4.43 -5.85 -1.35
N LYS A 83 -3.14 -5.87 -1.71
CA LYS A 83 -2.64 -6.37 -3.00
C LYS A 83 -2.89 -7.86 -3.18
N GLU A 84 -2.61 -8.67 -2.17
CA GLU A 84 -2.86 -10.12 -2.21
C GLU A 84 -4.35 -10.41 -2.32
N TRP A 85 -5.17 -9.77 -1.50
CA TRP A 85 -6.63 -9.91 -1.57
C TRP A 85 -7.18 -9.43 -2.91
N GLY A 86 -6.69 -8.30 -3.42
CA GLY A 86 -7.15 -7.70 -4.66
C GLY A 86 -6.96 -8.61 -5.88
N LYS A 87 -5.82 -9.30 -5.98
CA LYS A 87 -5.55 -10.25 -7.06
C LYS A 87 -6.55 -11.39 -7.13
N ASP A 88 -7.05 -11.84 -5.98
CA ASP A 88 -7.98 -12.95 -5.90
C ASP A 88 -9.45 -12.52 -5.94
N ASN A 89 -9.76 -11.30 -5.51
CA ASN A 89 -11.13 -10.87 -5.24
C ASN A 89 -11.57 -9.66 -6.08
N LEU A 90 -10.71 -9.13 -6.95
CA LEU A 90 -11.06 -8.03 -7.85
C LEU A 90 -10.90 -8.48 -9.31
N ILE A 91 -11.87 -8.09 -10.14
CA ILE A 91 -11.83 -8.25 -11.59
C ILE A 91 -12.08 -6.88 -12.22
N LEU A 92 -11.28 -6.53 -13.22
CA LEU A 92 -11.52 -5.37 -14.07
C LEU A 92 -12.26 -5.79 -15.34
N ASP A 93 -13.44 -5.21 -15.56
CA ASP A 93 -14.22 -5.33 -16.80
C ASP A 93 -14.39 -3.93 -17.42
N GLY A 94 -13.48 -3.57 -18.33
CA GLY A 94 -13.40 -2.22 -18.89
C GLY A 94 -13.11 -1.17 -17.82
N ASN A 95 -14.10 -0.31 -17.55
CA ASN A 95 -14.04 0.72 -16.51
C ASN A 95 -14.79 0.31 -15.22
N ILE A 96 -15.22 -0.95 -15.11
CA ILE A 96 -15.96 -1.43 -13.94
C ILE A 96 -15.03 -2.34 -13.13
N LEU A 97 -14.86 -1.99 -11.86
CA LEU A 97 -14.23 -2.88 -10.87
C LEU A 97 -15.30 -3.76 -10.23
N ILE A 98 -15.13 -5.06 -10.36
CA ILE A 98 -16.01 -6.08 -9.81
C ILE A 98 -15.32 -6.67 -8.57
N VAL A 99 -15.99 -6.58 -7.42
CA VAL A 99 -15.55 -7.20 -6.16
C VAL A 99 -16.23 -8.57 -6.03
N LEU A 100 -15.44 -9.60 -5.77
CA LEU A 100 -15.87 -10.97 -5.58
C LEU A 100 -15.80 -11.38 -4.10
N ASN A 101 -16.62 -12.35 -3.73
CA ASN A 101 -16.48 -13.09 -2.48
C ASN A 101 -15.54 -14.31 -2.64
N LYS A 102 -15.35 -15.05 -1.54
CA LYS A 102 -14.54 -16.28 -1.51
C LYS A 102 -15.04 -17.35 -2.48
N ASP A 103 -16.34 -17.39 -2.76
CA ASP A 103 -17.00 -18.33 -3.68
C ASP A 103 -17.01 -17.82 -5.14
N LYS A 104 -16.27 -16.74 -5.44
CA LYS A 104 -16.20 -16.07 -6.74
C LYS A 104 -17.53 -15.51 -7.25
N GLN A 105 -18.45 -15.23 -6.34
CA GLN A 105 -19.70 -14.52 -6.64
C GLN A 105 -19.49 -13.01 -6.53
N GLU A 106 -20.17 -12.25 -7.38
CA GLU A 106 -20.11 -10.79 -7.37
C GLU A 106 -20.77 -10.21 -6.12
N LEU A 107 -20.03 -9.39 -5.37
CA LEU A 107 -20.51 -8.64 -4.22
C LEU A 107 -20.84 -7.19 -4.59
N LYS A 108 -20.02 -6.58 -5.47
CA LYS A 108 -20.13 -5.17 -5.80
C LYS A 108 -19.55 -4.87 -7.18
N ARG A 109 -20.14 -3.89 -7.84
CA ARG A 109 -19.60 -3.24 -9.03
C ARG A 109 -19.34 -1.77 -8.71
N VAL A 110 -18.20 -1.27 -9.17
CA VAL A 110 -17.77 0.12 -8.98
C VAL A 110 -17.35 0.69 -10.33
N ASP A 111 -18.09 1.67 -10.82
CA ASP A 111 -17.67 2.43 -12.00
C ASP A 111 -16.44 3.27 -11.66
N LEU A 112 -15.40 3.17 -12.49
CA LEU A 112 -14.15 3.88 -12.36
C LEU A 112 -14.03 4.97 -13.41
N ASN A 113 -13.53 6.13 -13.01
CA ASN A 113 -13.01 7.12 -13.94
C ASN A 113 -11.60 6.74 -14.42
N SER A 114 -11.06 7.47 -15.39
CA SER A 114 -9.75 7.16 -15.99
C SER A 114 -8.59 7.18 -14.99
N GLN A 115 -8.61 8.08 -14.00
CA GLN A 115 -7.55 8.17 -12.98
C GLN A 115 -7.63 7.01 -11.98
N GLU A 116 -8.84 6.63 -11.60
CA GLU A 116 -9.11 5.51 -10.71
C GLU A 116 -8.76 4.17 -11.35
N LEU A 117 -9.05 4.01 -12.64
CA LEU A 117 -8.66 2.84 -13.39
C LEU A 117 -7.13 2.65 -13.39
N VAL A 118 -6.38 3.72 -13.64
CA VAL A 118 -4.92 3.70 -13.56
C VAL A 118 -4.46 3.31 -12.16
N TRP A 119 -5.02 3.96 -11.13
CA TRP A 119 -4.67 3.67 -9.75
C TRP A 119 -4.97 2.21 -9.36
N VAL A 120 -6.12 1.64 -9.74
CA VAL A 120 -6.46 0.24 -9.42
C VAL A 120 -5.45 -0.71 -10.06
N LYS A 121 -5.09 -0.48 -11.32
CA LYS A 121 -4.10 -1.28 -12.05
C LYS A 121 -2.72 -1.21 -11.40
N GLU A 122 -2.27 -0.01 -11.04
CA GLU A 122 -0.96 0.20 -10.42
C GLU A 122 -0.90 -0.35 -8.99
N PHE A 123 -1.90 -0.06 -8.16
CA PHE A 123 -1.91 -0.44 -6.75
C PHE A 123 -2.07 -1.95 -6.59
N PHE A 124 -3.07 -2.57 -7.22
CA PHE A 124 -3.35 -4.01 -7.07
C PHE A 124 -2.57 -4.90 -8.05
N GLY A 125 -2.04 -4.34 -9.14
CA GLY A 125 -1.32 -5.10 -10.18
C GLY A 125 -2.24 -6.02 -10.99
N ILE A 126 -3.47 -5.58 -11.25
CA ILE A 126 -4.52 -6.29 -12.01
C ILE A 126 -4.89 -5.57 -13.31
#